data_AF-U5ED58-F1
#
_entry.id   AF-U5ED58-F1
#
_cell.length_a   1.000
_cell.length_b   1.000
_cell.length_c   1.000
_cell.angle_alpha   90.00
_cell.angle_beta   90.00
_cell.angle_gamma   90.00
#
_symmetry.space_group_name_H-M   'P 1'
#
loop_
_entity.id
_entity.type
_entity.pdbx_description
1 polymer ?
#
loop_
_entity_poly.entity_id
_entity_poly.type
_entity_poly.pdbx_seq_one_letter_code
_entity_poly.pdbx_strand_id
1 'polypeptide(L)'
;MSASRDGSDRSTGSAAPARALLTRLWAGVRGVARWYSAINGGQDYQRYVAHLQRAHPGCPVPSERQYWRDRYAEAERNPTTRCC
;
A
#
# COMPACT_ATOMS: atom_id res chain seq x y z
N MET A 1 -46.96 21.45 -41.62
CA MET A 1 -46.39 22.07 -40.40
C MET A 1 -45.79 20.94 -39.59
N SER A 2 -44.59 20.48 -39.97
CA SER A 2 -43.30 20.90 -39.39
C SER A 2 -43.29 20.55 -37.89
N ALA A 3 -42.77 19.37 -37.53
CA ALA A 3 -41.41 19.17 -37.04
C ALA A 3 -41.24 19.85 -35.66
N SER A 4 -40.90 19.12 -34.60
CA SER A 4 -39.59 18.49 -34.49
C SER A 4 -39.59 17.37 -33.46
N ARG A 5 -38.94 16.26 -33.84
CA ARG A 5 -38.36 15.29 -32.92
C ARG A 5 -37.03 15.90 -32.47
N ASP A 6 -36.91 16.26 -31.19
CA ASP A 6 -35.60 16.57 -30.62
C ASP A 6 -34.94 15.25 -30.21
N GLY A 7 -34.10 14.75 -31.10
CA GLY A 7 -33.22 13.63 -30.84
C GLY A 7 -32.07 14.11 -29.96
N SER A 8 -32.22 13.98 -28.64
CA SER A 8 -31.09 14.08 -27.72
C SER A 8 -30.22 12.82 -27.89
N ASP A 9 -29.36 12.85 -28.90
CA ASP A 9 -28.34 11.86 -29.18
C ASP A 9 -27.30 11.91 -28.06
N ARG A 10 -27.56 11.16 -26.99
CA ARG A 10 -26.61 10.99 -25.89
C ARG A 10 -25.56 9.99 -26.37
N SER A 11 -24.58 10.53 -27.08
CA SER A 11 -23.34 9.84 -27.43
C SER A 11 -22.60 9.37 -26.17
N THR A 12 -23.01 8.24 -25.60
CA THR A 12 -22.26 7.43 -24.63
C THR A 12 -21.21 6.61 -25.38
N GLY A 13 -20.33 7.31 -26.10
CA GLY A 13 -19.20 6.69 -26.77
C GLY A 13 -18.11 6.29 -25.77
N SER A 14 -17.89 4.99 -25.60
CA SER A 14 -16.53 4.41 -25.51
C SER A 14 -15.58 4.83 -24.37
N ALA A 15 -16.04 5.29 -23.20
CA ALA A 15 -15.14 5.58 -22.06
C ALA A 15 -15.02 4.43 -21.03
N ALA A 16 -16.01 3.53 -20.98
CA ALA A 16 -16.06 2.43 -20.01
C ALA A 16 -14.91 1.41 -20.12
N PRO A 17 -14.53 0.91 -21.32
CA PRO A 17 -13.48 -0.10 -21.43
C PRO A 17 -12.09 0.48 -21.12
N ALA A 18 -11.83 1.74 -21.49
CA ALA A 18 -10.58 2.42 -21.18
C ALA A 18 -10.38 2.59 -19.66
N ARG A 19 -11.44 3.01 -18.94
CA ARG A 19 -11.40 3.14 -17.48
C ARG A 19 -11.19 1.79 -16.79
N ALA A 20 -11.83 0.72 -17.27
CA ALA A 20 -11.63 -0.63 -16.76
C ALA A 20 -10.18 -1.11 -16.95
N LEU A 21 -9.58 -0.87 -18.11
CA LEU A 21 -8.17 -1.18 -18.37
C LEU A 21 -7.25 -0.40 -17.43
N LEU A 22 -7.47 0.91 -17.27
CA LEU A 22 -6.69 1.74 -16.35
C LEU A 22 -6.79 1.23 -14.90
N THR A 23 -7.98 0.84 -14.43
CA THR A 23 -8.12 0.28 -13.07
C THR A 23 -7.34 -1.03 -12.89
N ARG A 24 -7.30 -1.89 -13.91
CA ARG A 24 -6.54 -3.14 -13.87
C ARG A 24 -5.04 -2.90 -13.87
N LEU A 25 -4.57 -1.98 -14.72
CA LEU A 25 -3.16 -1.57 -14.72
C LEU A 25 -2.75 -0.98 -13.37
N TRP A 26 -3.59 -0.12 -12.79
CA TRP A 26 -3.32 0.48 -11.48
C TRP A 26 -3.31 -0.54 -10.35
N ALA A 27 -4.21 -1.52 -10.39
CA ALA A 27 -4.19 -2.66 -9.46
C ALA A 27 -2.90 -3.48 -9.59
N GLY A 28 -2.44 -3.73 -10.82
CA GLY A 28 -1.16 -4.42 -11.09
C GLY A 28 0.04 -3.66 -10.54
N VAL A 29 0.16 -2.36 -10.83
CA VAL A 29 1.23 -1.48 -10.32
C VAL A 29 1.25 -1.48 -8.79
N ARG A 30 0.10 -1.42 -8.13
CA ARG A 30 0.02 -1.51 -6.66
C ARG A 30 0.44 -2.87 -6.11
N GLY A 31 0.12 -3.94 -6.83
CA GLY A 31 0.59 -5.28 -6.48
C GLY A 31 2.11 -5.37 -6.50
N VAL A 32 2.73 -4.88 -7.57
CA VAL A 32 4.20 -4.83 -7.71
C VAL A 32 4.84 -3.95 -6.64
N ALA A 33 4.29 -2.75 -6.39
CA ALA A 33 4.79 -1.87 -5.34
C ALA A 33 4.72 -2.54 -3.96
N ARG A 34 3.61 -3.21 -3.64
CA ARG A 34 3.46 -3.96 -2.38
C ARG A 34 4.48 -5.10 -2.27
N TRP A 35 4.67 -5.87 -3.33
CA TRP A 35 5.64 -6.97 -3.37
C TRP A 35 7.07 -6.45 -3.17
N TYR A 36 7.44 -5.39 -3.89
CA TYR A 36 8.74 -4.74 -3.77
C TYR A 36 8.98 -4.21 -2.35
N SER A 37 8.00 -3.51 -1.76
CA SER A 37 8.08 -3.08 -0.36
C SER A 37 8.19 -4.26 0.62
N ALA A 38 7.56 -5.41 0.32
CA ALA A 38 7.63 -6.58 1.18
C ALA A 38 9.04 -7.19 1.23
N ILE A 39 9.79 -7.15 0.12
CA ILE A 39 11.17 -7.65 0.00
C ILE A 39 12.16 -6.69 0.65
N ASN A 40 12.01 -5.38 0.44
CA ASN A 40 12.92 -4.37 0.98
C ASN A 40 12.69 -4.02 2.46
N GLY A 41 11.84 -4.76 3.17
CA GLY A 41 11.50 -4.45 4.57
C GLY A 41 10.61 -3.22 4.76
N GLY A 42 10.03 -2.67 3.68
CA GLY A 42 9.11 -1.52 3.73
C GLY A 42 7.78 -1.79 4.46
N GLN A 43 7.53 -3.02 4.89
CA GLN A 43 6.38 -3.39 5.73
C GLN A 43 6.78 -3.79 7.16
N ASP A 44 8.02 -3.55 7.57
CA ASP A 44 8.53 -4.03 8.85
C ASP A 44 7.79 -3.43 10.05
N TYR A 45 7.49 -2.13 10.02
CA TYR A 45 6.68 -1.51 11.07
C TYR A 45 5.28 -2.14 11.17
N GLN A 46 4.58 -2.32 10.04
CA GLN A 46 3.27 -2.96 9.99
C GLN A 46 3.31 -4.39 10.54
N ARG A 47 4.33 -5.17 10.16
CA ARG A 47 4.55 -6.53 10.68
C ARG A 47 4.83 -6.51 12.19
N TYR A 48 5.64 -5.56 12.67
CA TYR A 48 5.93 -5.37 14.08
C TYR A 48 4.66 -5.05 14.87
N VAL A 49 3.81 -4.12 14.41
CA VAL A 49 2.54 -3.80 15.08
C VAL A 49 1.61 -5.00 15.10
N ALA A 50 1.46 -5.71 13.98
CA ALA A 50 0.64 -6.92 13.93
C ALA A 50 1.18 -8.03 14.84
N HIS A 51 2.51 -8.15 14.98
CA HIS A 51 3.13 -9.04 15.95
C HIS A 51 2.84 -8.58 17.38
N LEU A 52 3.04 -7.30 17.70
CA LEU A 52 2.81 -6.72 19.02
C LEU A 52 1.36 -6.91 19.48
N GLN A 53 0.39 -6.65 18.61
CA GLN A 53 -1.03 -6.85 18.92
C GLN A 53 -1.38 -8.32 19.19
N ARG A 54 -0.71 -9.27 18.53
CA ARG A 54 -0.93 -10.71 18.71
C ARG A 54 -0.21 -11.28 19.94
N ALA A 55 1.03 -10.87 20.17
CA ALA A 55 1.88 -11.39 21.23
C ALA A 55 1.70 -10.66 22.57
N HIS A 56 1.35 -9.38 22.52
CA HIS A 56 1.27 -8.47 23.67
C HIS A 56 0.01 -7.61 23.59
N PRO A 57 -1.18 -8.22 23.73
CA PRO A 57 -2.43 -7.47 23.73
C PRO A 57 -2.44 -6.46 24.88
N GLY A 58 -2.74 -5.20 24.58
CA GLY A 58 -2.81 -4.11 25.58
C GLY A 58 -1.51 -3.33 25.77
N CYS A 59 -0.38 -3.75 25.19
CA CYS A 59 0.82 -2.93 25.17
C CYS A 59 0.65 -1.74 24.21
N PRO A 60 1.16 -0.54 24.57
CA PRO A 60 1.10 0.62 23.69
C PRO A 60 1.93 0.38 22.42
N VAL A 61 1.34 0.68 21.27
CA VAL A 61 2.02 0.60 19.98
C VAL A 61 2.91 1.84 19.82
N PRO A 62 4.25 1.69 19.65
CA PRO A 62 5.13 2.83 19.42
C PRO A 62 4.83 3.46 18.06
N SER A 63 5.10 4.76 17.90
CA SER A 63 5.03 5.40 16.59
C SER A 63 6.08 4.83 15.63
N GLU A 64 5.84 4.95 14.33
CA GLU A 64 6.77 4.45 13.31
C GLU A 64 8.18 5.03 13.45
N ARG A 65 8.28 6.33 13.73
CA ARG A 65 9.57 7.00 13.98
C ARG A 65 10.27 6.43 15.21
N GLN A 66 9.51 6.16 16.27
CA GLN A 66 10.04 5.58 17.51
C GLN A 66 10.56 4.17 17.27
N TYR A 67 9.80 3.35 16.54
CA TYR A 67 10.20 2.00 16.15
C TYR A 67 11.54 2.00 15.40
N TRP A 68 11.69 2.84 14.37
CA TRP A 68 12.93 2.91 13.60
C TRP A 68 14.11 3.41 14.43
N ARG A 69 13.89 4.43 15.28
CA ARG A 69 14.92 4.93 16.20
C ARG A 69 15.43 3.81 17.11
N ASP A 70 14.52 3.10 17.76
CA ASP A 70 14.88 2.05 18.73
C ASP A 70 15.54 0.86 18.04
N ARG A 71 15.07 0.49 16.84
CA ARG A 71 15.66 -0.57 16.02
C ARG A 71 17.09 -0.26 15.61
N TYR A 72 17.38 0.97 15.16
CA TYR A 72 18.75 1.36 14.82
C TYR A 72 19.63 1.45 16.05
N ALA A 73 19.12 2.03 17.15
CA ALA A 73 19.85 2.09 18.39
C ALA A 73 20.16 0.68 18.95
N GLU A 74 19.26 -0.29 18.76
CA GLU A 74 19.52 -1.69 19.12
C GLU A 74 20.59 -2.32 18.21
N ALA A 75 20.56 -2.06 16.91
CA ALA A 75 21.59 -2.54 15.99
C ALA A 75 22.97 -1.94 16.30
N GLU A 76 23.03 -0.70 16.79
CA GLU A 76 24.26 -0.05 17.25
C GLU A 76 24.76 -0.63 18.58
N ARG A 77 23.86 -0.87 19.55
CA ARG A 77 24.22 -1.44 20.86
C ARG A 77 24.58 -2.91 20.79
N ASN A 78 23.93 -3.65 19.90
CA ASN A 78 24.12 -5.07 19.70
C ASN A 78 24.42 -5.32 18.23
N PRO A 79 25.62 -4.94 17.76
CA PRO A 79 26.03 -5.23 16.41
C PRO A 79 26.16 -6.75 16.30
N THR A 80 25.14 -7.40 15.77
CA THR A 80 25.19 -8.83 15.40
C THR A 80 26.05 -9.00 14.15
N THR A 81 27.27 -8.47 14.16
CA THR A 81 28.36 -8.94 13.31
C THR A 81 28.70 -10.34 13.78
N ARG A 82 28.17 -11.36 13.11
CA ARG A 82 28.80 -12.67 13.13
C ARG A 82 30.11 -12.55 12.35
N CYS A 83 31.15 -12.07 13.01
CA CYS A 83 32.51 -12.14 12.48
C CYS A 83 33.17 -13.44 12.95
N CYS A 84 32.51 -14.57 12.68
CA CYS A 84 33.07 -15.92 12.61
C CYS A 84 31.96 -16.89 12.17
#